data_AF-A0A523P941-F1
#
_entry.id   AF-A0A523P941-F1
#
_cell.length_a   1.000
_cell.length_b   1.000
_cell.length_c   1.000
_cell.angle_alpha   90.00
_cell.angle_beta   90.00
_cell.angle_gamma   90.00
#
_symmetry.space_group_name_H-M   'P 1'
#
loop_
_entity.id
_entity.type
_entity.pdbx_description
1 polymer ?
#
loop_
_entity_poly.entity_id
_entity_poly.type
_entity_poly.pdbx_seq_one_letter_code
_entity_poly.pdbx_strand_id
1 'polypeptide(L)'
;MAQDPSKSGKPVRAGEPNLALLLTWLVPGAGHMYLGRPLIAVIGFVLIEGLYGLGVLLSDGMFLEYLPLEMRSRFAGALTPEIGNLGALIYQLKTYGYGLVAAGGQPLPRAWPATMDIGTTLTAVSGILNIFLMSRAHLDARQPVRPAGRGPGPTVAAFASWIVPGGGQILQGRVSRGVAFFVLLVSLLALGTWLAEGSNLDRERHFYYWSGQFMIGLPAIVAEYVHGHSPITGDIQYADAGVVIASVAGLLNVLGMLDAYSHSEDRLLAPDEPEEREMGVTA
;
A
#
# COMPACT_ATOMS: atom_id res chain seq x y z
N MET A 1 -41.34 2.60 -30.50
CA MET A 1 -40.19 1.97 -31.20
C MET A 1 -38.98 2.17 -30.30
N ALA A 2 -38.71 1.23 -29.39
CA ALA A 2 -37.59 1.33 -28.45
C ALA A 2 -36.28 1.18 -29.23
N GLN A 3 -35.40 2.17 -29.15
CA GLN A 3 -34.09 2.10 -29.76
C GLN A 3 -33.32 0.94 -29.12
N ASP A 4 -32.91 -0.01 -29.96
CA ASP A 4 -32.03 -1.10 -29.55
C ASP A 4 -30.70 -0.51 -29.04
N PRO A 5 -30.37 -0.66 -27.74
CA PRO A 5 -29.17 -0.10 -27.15
C PRO A 5 -27.87 -0.67 -27.76
N SER A 6 -27.96 -1.76 -28.52
CA SER A 6 -26.84 -2.33 -29.30
C SER A 6 -26.26 -1.37 -30.33
N LYS A 7 -27.02 -0.35 -30.77
CA LYS A 7 -26.58 0.61 -31.81
C LYS A 7 -25.69 1.75 -31.29
N SER A 8 -25.46 1.87 -29.98
CA SER A 8 -24.66 2.98 -29.43
C SER A 8 -23.14 2.78 -29.50
N GLY A 9 -22.66 1.58 -29.84
CA GLY A 9 -21.23 1.28 -30.01
C GLY A 9 -20.36 1.49 -28.77
N LYS A 10 -20.94 1.89 -27.63
CA LYS A 10 -20.19 2.13 -26.40
C LYS A 10 -19.95 0.81 -25.69
N PRO A 11 -18.68 0.47 -25.34
CA PRO A 11 -18.40 -0.73 -24.58
C PRO A 11 -19.17 -0.69 -23.26
N VAL A 12 -19.88 -1.78 -22.95
CA VAL A 12 -20.60 -1.94 -21.68
C VAL A 12 -19.56 -2.03 -20.56
N ARG A 13 -19.55 -1.04 -19.65
CA ARG A 13 -18.70 -1.06 -18.46
C ARG A 13 -19.20 -2.12 -17.49
N ALA A 14 -18.28 -2.80 -16.79
CA ALA A 14 -18.62 -3.81 -15.80
C ALA A 14 -19.28 -3.22 -14.53
N GLY A 15 -19.01 -1.94 -14.21
CA GLY A 15 -19.60 -1.22 -13.09
C GLY A 15 -19.03 0.20 -12.96
N GLU A 16 -19.46 0.93 -11.93
CA GLU A 16 -18.93 2.28 -11.66
C GLU A 16 -17.57 2.19 -10.92
N PRO A 17 -16.46 2.72 -11.47
CA PRO A 17 -15.12 2.52 -10.90
C PRO A 17 -14.94 3.08 -9.50
N ASN A 18 -15.47 4.28 -9.24
CA ASN A 18 -15.37 4.93 -7.93
C ASN A 18 -16.11 4.13 -6.87
N LEU A 19 -17.26 3.54 -7.22
CA LEU A 19 -18.01 2.69 -6.29
C LEU A 19 -17.24 1.40 -5.99
N ALA A 20 -16.67 0.74 -7.00
CA ALA A 20 -15.87 -0.47 -6.79
C ALA A 20 -14.64 -0.20 -5.89
N LEU A 21 -13.98 0.95 -6.07
CA LEU A 21 -12.89 1.41 -5.23
C LEU A 21 -13.36 1.63 -3.78
N LEU A 22 -14.40 2.43 -3.56
CA LEU A 22 -14.92 2.77 -2.23
C LEU A 22 -15.39 1.53 -1.46
N LEU A 23 -16.09 0.61 -2.14
CA LEU A 23 -16.50 -0.66 -1.53
C LEU A 23 -15.29 -1.48 -1.07
N THR A 24 -14.24 -1.57 -1.90
CA THR A 24 -13.02 -2.30 -1.54
C THR A 24 -12.24 -1.61 -0.42
N TRP A 25 -12.24 -0.28 -0.37
CA TRP A 25 -11.60 0.48 0.69
C TRP A 25 -12.23 0.21 2.06
N LEU A 26 -13.56 0.16 2.10
CA LEU A 26 -14.32 -0.10 3.31
C LEU A 26 -14.28 -1.57 3.71
N VAL A 27 -14.45 -2.49 2.75
CA VAL A 27 -14.43 -3.94 2.99
C VAL A 27 -13.57 -4.58 1.89
N PRO A 28 -12.38 -5.10 2.22
CA PRO A 28 -11.50 -5.72 1.24
C PRO A 28 -12.23 -6.76 0.38
N GLY A 29 -12.11 -6.61 -0.95
CA GLY A 29 -12.77 -7.49 -1.93
C GLY A 29 -14.21 -7.13 -2.30
N ALA A 30 -14.92 -6.28 -1.55
CA ALA A 30 -16.34 -5.99 -1.82
C ALA A 30 -16.57 -5.34 -3.21
N GLY A 31 -15.66 -4.52 -3.70
CA GLY A 31 -15.72 -3.99 -5.07
C GLY A 31 -15.59 -5.07 -6.13
N HIS A 32 -14.76 -6.10 -5.90
CA HIS A 32 -14.65 -7.24 -6.82
C HIS A 32 -15.93 -8.10 -6.80
N MET A 33 -16.56 -8.24 -5.64
CA MET A 33 -17.86 -8.91 -5.53
C MET A 33 -18.92 -8.15 -6.33
N TYR A 34 -18.96 -6.81 -6.18
CA TYR A 34 -19.84 -5.92 -6.95
C TYR A 34 -19.64 -6.08 -8.46
N LEU A 35 -18.41 -6.29 -8.93
CA LEU A 35 -18.07 -6.53 -10.33
C LEU A 35 -18.26 -8.00 -10.77
N GLY A 36 -18.87 -8.86 -9.96
CA GLY A 36 -19.13 -10.26 -10.30
C GLY A 36 -17.88 -11.16 -10.30
N ARG A 37 -16.84 -10.80 -9.53
CA ARG A 37 -15.59 -11.54 -9.39
C ARG A 37 -15.43 -12.13 -7.97
N PRO A 38 -16.26 -13.11 -7.57
CA PRO A 38 -16.34 -13.57 -6.19
C PRO A 38 -15.05 -14.23 -5.69
N LEU A 39 -14.32 -14.94 -6.55
CA LEU A 39 -13.08 -15.61 -6.15
C LEU A 39 -12.02 -14.60 -5.69
N ILE A 40 -11.80 -13.52 -6.45
CA ILE A 40 -10.84 -12.46 -6.09
C ILE A 40 -11.32 -11.72 -4.84
N ALA A 41 -12.63 -11.48 -4.72
CA ALA A 41 -13.22 -10.86 -3.54
C ALA A 41 -12.93 -11.67 -2.27
N VAL A 42 -13.19 -12.98 -2.28
CA VAL A 42 -12.97 -13.86 -1.13
C VAL A 42 -11.49 -13.99 -0.77
N ILE A 43 -10.62 -14.19 -1.77
CA ILE A 43 -9.16 -14.27 -1.53
C ILE A 43 -8.65 -12.95 -0.92
N GLY A 44 -9.05 -11.82 -1.51
CA GLY A 44 -8.67 -10.50 -1.02
C GLY A 44 -9.15 -10.25 0.41
N PHE A 45 -10.41 -10.56 0.69
CA PHE A 45 -11.00 -10.45 2.02
C PHE A 45 -10.22 -11.29 3.05
N VAL A 46 -10.08 -12.60 2.80
CA VAL A 46 -9.42 -13.51 3.75
C VAL A 46 -7.97 -13.12 4.00
N LEU A 47 -7.22 -12.75 2.95
CA LEU A 47 -5.82 -12.36 3.11
C LEU A 47 -5.68 -11.05 3.90
N ILE A 48 -6.40 -10.00 3.50
CA ILE A 48 -6.24 -8.66 4.07
C ILE A 48 -6.79 -8.60 5.49
N GLU A 49 -8.02 -9.08 5.71
CA GLU A 49 -8.60 -9.13 7.06
C GLU A 49 -7.90 -10.16 7.95
N GLY A 50 -7.39 -11.26 7.38
CA GLY A 50 -6.58 -12.23 8.11
C GLY A 50 -5.28 -11.63 8.63
N LEU A 51 -4.56 -10.86 7.80
CA LEU A 51 -3.35 -10.13 8.21
C LEU A 51 -3.67 -9.06 9.25
N TYR A 52 -4.73 -8.28 9.06
CA TYR A 52 -5.11 -7.25 10.02
C TYR A 52 -5.52 -7.86 11.36
N GLY A 53 -6.39 -8.87 11.36
CA GLY A 53 -6.86 -9.56 12.55
C GLY A 53 -5.74 -10.25 13.31
N LEU A 54 -4.82 -10.91 12.59
CA LEU A 54 -3.60 -11.47 13.20
C LEU A 54 -2.71 -10.36 13.77
N GLY A 55 -2.61 -9.23 13.08
CA GLY A 55 -1.85 -8.07 13.54
C GLY A 55 -2.40 -7.47 14.84
N VAL A 56 -3.72 -7.31 14.93
CA VAL A 56 -4.43 -6.88 16.15
C VAL A 56 -4.23 -7.88 17.28
N LEU A 57 -4.33 -9.19 17.01
CA LEU A 57 -4.13 -10.24 18.01
C LEU A 57 -2.69 -10.21 18.57
N LEU A 58 -1.69 -10.05 17.71
CA LEU A 58 -0.27 -10.04 18.12
C LEU A 58 0.15 -8.73 18.80
N SER A 59 -0.58 -7.64 18.58
CA SER A 59 -0.33 -6.34 19.21
C SER A 59 -1.25 -6.04 20.39
N ASP A 60 -2.14 -6.94 20.80
CA ASP A 60 -3.21 -6.69 21.78
C ASP A 60 -4.05 -5.42 21.46
N GLY A 61 -4.17 -5.11 20.16
CA GLY A 61 -4.81 -3.90 19.66
C GLY A 61 -4.10 -2.60 20.08
N MET A 62 -2.82 -2.66 20.43
CA MET A 62 -2.07 -1.53 20.97
C MET A 62 -1.36 -0.69 19.90
N PHE A 63 -1.49 -0.96 18.60
CA PHE A 63 -0.61 -0.33 17.59
C PHE A 63 -0.64 1.21 17.56
N LEU A 64 -1.76 1.84 17.94
CA LEU A 64 -1.86 3.30 18.08
C LEU A 64 -1.24 3.83 19.37
N GLU A 65 -0.84 2.97 20.30
CA GLU A 65 -0.13 3.32 21.53
C GLU A 65 1.34 3.68 21.29
N TYR A 66 1.91 3.44 20.10
CA TYR A 66 3.18 4.04 19.73
C TYR A 66 3.12 5.58 19.69
N LEU A 67 1.94 6.15 19.46
CA LEU A 67 1.78 7.59 19.46
C LEU A 67 1.97 8.17 20.87
N PRO A 68 2.65 9.32 21.00
CA PRO A 68 2.60 10.14 22.19
C PRO A 68 1.14 10.48 22.56
N LEU A 69 0.88 10.69 23.86
CA LEU A 69 -0.48 10.87 24.38
C LEU A 69 -1.22 12.02 23.70
N GLU A 70 -0.50 13.09 23.41
CA GLU A 70 -0.96 14.29 22.71
C GLU A 70 -1.35 14.05 21.25
N MET A 71 -0.82 12.99 20.62
CA MET A 71 -1.10 12.64 19.21
C MET A 71 -2.18 11.56 19.06
N ARG A 72 -2.61 10.94 20.15
CA ARG A 72 -3.69 9.92 20.21
C ARG A 72 -5.07 10.55 20.02
N SER A 73 -5.31 11.08 18.82
CA SER A 73 -6.53 11.79 18.43
C SER A 73 -7.34 11.00 17.40
N ARG A 74 -8.55 11.47 17.09
CA ARG A 74 -9.43 10.87 16.06
C ARG A 74 -8.81 10.81 14.66
N PHE A 75 -7.75 11.57 14.42
CA PHE A 75 -7.04 11.61 13.15
C PHE A 75 -5.75 10.78 13.16
N ALA A 76 -5.40 10.15 14.28
CA ALA A 76 -4.19 9.35 14.44
C ALA A 76 -4.02 8.30 13.33
N GLY A 77 -5.11 7.57 13.02
CA GLY A 77 -5.08 6.54 11.99
C GLY A 77 -5.01 7.08 10.55
N ALA A 78 -5.29 8.36 10.30
CA ALA A 78 -5.38 8.90 8.94
C ALA A 78 -4.05 8.93 8.19
N LEU A 79 -2.93 8.95 8.92
CA LEU A 79 -1.56 9.00 8.38
C LEU A 79 -0.82 7.67 8.53
N THR A 80 -1.55 6.60 8.86
CA THR A 80 -1.00 5.24 9.03
C THR A 80 -1.27 4.41 7.78
N PRO A 81 -0.40 3.46 7.40
CA PRO A 81 -0.66 2.56 6.27
C PRO A 81 -2.01 1.82 6.41
N GLU A 82 -2.44 1.54 7.64
CA GLU A 82 -3.70 0.92 8.01
C GLU A 82 -4.93 1.65 7.45
N ILE A 83 -4.85 2.95 7.14
CA ILE A 83 -5.95 3.69 6.51
C ILE A 83 -6.36 3.07 5.17
N GLY A 84 -5.47 2.32 4.53
CA GLY A 84 -5.79 1.53 3.34
C GLY A 84 -6.85 0.47 3.57
N ASN A 85 -7.02 -0.03 4.81
CA ASN A 85 -8.12 -0.90 5.23
C ASN A 85 -9.05 -0.15 6.21
N LEU A 86 -9.91 0.71 5.66
CA LEU A 86 -10.72 1.63 6.45
C LEU A 86 -11.69 0.90 7.39
N GLY A 87 -12.32 -0.20 6.94
CA GLY A 87 -13.26 -0.95 7.77
C GLY A 87 -12.60 -1.54 9.01
N ALA A 88 -11.45 -2.19 8.83
CA ALA A 88 -10.69 -2.77 9.93
C ALA A 88 -10.12 -1.69 10.87
N LEU A 89 -9.69 -0.55 10.33
CA LEU A 89 -9.27 0.60 11.14
C LEU A 89 -10.43 1.19 11.95
N ILE A 90 -11.62 1.36 11.38
CA ILE A 90 -12.80 1.81 12.13
C ILE A 90 -13.15 0.82 13.24
N TYR A 91 -13.09 -0.48 12.96
CA TYR A 91 -13.30 -1.52 13.97
C TYR A 91 -12.28 -1.42 15.10
N GLN A 92 -11.00 -1.26 14.78
CA GLN A 92 -9.92 -1.05 15.74
C GLN A 92 -10.21 0.15 16.64
N LEU A 93 -10.51 1.30 16.04
CA LEU A 93 -10.78 2.56 16.75
C LEU A 93 -12.00 2.45 17.67
N LYS A 94 -13.01 1.65 17.29
CA LYS A 94 -14.19 1.39 18.13
C LYS A 94 -13.88 0.46 19.31
N THR A 95 -13.05 -0.55 19.09
CA THR A 95 -12.83 -1.65 20.04
C THR A 95 -11.72 -1.34 21.03
N TYR A 96 -10.59 -0.80 20.54
CA TYR A 96 -9.38 -0.56 21.32
C TYR A 96 -9.10 0.93 21.55
N GLY A 97 -9.78 1.81 20.80
CA GLY A 97 -9.60 3.25 20.90
C GLY A 97 -8.22 3.71 20.46
N TYR A 98 -7.71 4.75 21.13
CA TYR A 98 -6.39 5.34 20.87
C TYR A 98 -5.42 5.02 22.00
N GLY A 99 -5.71 4.02 22.85
CA GLY A 99 -4.90 3.73 24.03
C GLY A 99 -5.00 4.77 25.15
N LEU A 100 -6.15 5.44 25.30
CA LEU A 100 -6.42 6.36 26.42
C LEU A 100 -6.98 5.63 27.64
N VAL A 101 -7.58 4.46 27.42
CA VAL A 101 -8.11 3.54 28.42
C VAL A 101 -7.85 2.16 27.83
N ALA A 102 -7.21 1.25 28.56
CA ALA A 102 -7.05 -0.11 28.06
C ALA A 102 -8.42 -0.73 27.76
N ALA A 103 -8.49 -1.64 26.79
CA ALA A 103 -9.64 -2.52 26.67
C ALA A 103 -9.89 -3.20 28.04
N GLY A 104 -11.00 -2.86 28.70
CA GLY A 104 -11.31 -3.30 30.07
C GLY A 104 -11.01 -2.32 31.21
N GLY A 105 -10.68 -1.05 30.94
CA GLY A 105 -10.61 -0.01 31.98
C GLY A 105 -9.33 0.05 32.80
N GLN A 106 -8.27 -0.70 32.43
CA GLN A 106 -6.98 -0.65 33.12
C GLN A 106 -6.28 0.71 32.91
N PRO A 107 -5.68 1.30 33.96
CA PRO A 107 -4.88 2.52 33.85
C PRO A 107 -3.58 2.28 33.09
N LEU A 108 -3.12 3.31 32.36
CA LEU A 108 -1.83 3.34 31.66
C LEU A 108 -0.67 3.57 32.63
N PRO A 109 0.56 3.08 32.35
CA PRO A 109 1.00 2.39 31.13
C PRO A 109 0.87 0.85 31.20
N ARG A 110 0.61 0.21 30.04
CA ARG A 110 0.67 -1.26 29.87
C ARG A 110 2.00 -1.65 29.24
N ALA A 111 2.55 -2.80 29.63
CA ALA A 111 3.70 -3.37 28.95
C ALA A 111 3.30 -3.81 27.53
N TRP A 112 4.12 -3.49 26.53
CA TRP A 112 3.88 -3.98 25.17
C TRP A 112 4.11 -5.48 25.07
N PRO A 113 3.28 -6.19 24.29
CA PRO A 113 3.53 -7.59 24.00
C PRO A 113 4.84 -7.73 23.20
N ALA A 114 5.58 -8.82 23.41
CA ALA A 114 6.81 -9.09 22.65
C ALA A 114 6.57 -9.23 21.13
N THR A 115 5.31 -9.42 20.72
CA THR A 115 4.87 -9.55 19.33
C THR A 115 4.32 -8.24 18.75
N MET A 116 4.51 -7.12 19.44
CA MET A 116 3.99 -5.81 19.04
C MET A 116 4.44 -5.42 17.62
N ASP A 117 5.74 -5.46 17.34
CA ASP A 117 6.29 -4.97 16.06
C ASP A 117 5.79 -5.79 14.87
N ILE A 118 5.70 -7.12 15.03
CA ILE A 118 5.13 -7.99 14.00
C ILE A 118 3.63 -7.77 13.84
N GLY A 119 2.90 -7.61 14.95
CA GLY A 119 1.47 -7.33 14.90
C GLY A 119 1.15 -6.05 14.13
N THR A 120 1.88 -4.99 14.45
CA THR A 120 1.73 -3.66 13.84
C THR A 120 2.26 -3.62 12.40
N THR A 121 3.29 -4.40 12.07
CA THR A 121 3.72 -4.60 10.68
C THR A 121 2.62 -5.27 9.85
N LEU A 122 1.94 -6.28 10.39
CA LEU A 122 0.86 -6.99 9.67
C LEU A 122 -0.36 -6.11 9.42
N THR A 123 -0.74 -5.25 10.37
CA THR A 123 -1.83 -4.28 10.17
C THR A 123 -1.49 -3.30 9.05
N ALA A 124 -0.26 -2.77 9.05
CA ALA A 124 0.23 -1.88 8.01
C ALA A 124 0.28 -2.56 6.62
N VAL A 125 0.82 -3.79 6.54
CA VAL A 125 0.81 -4.58 5.29
C VAL A 125 -0.62 -4.79 4.78
N SER A 126 -1.57 -5.11 5.66
CA SER A 126 -2.98 -5.24 5.28
C SER A 126 -3.50 -3.97 4.58
N GLY A 127 -3.23 -2.79 5.15
CA GLY A 127 -3.65 -1.52 4.55
C GLY A 127 -3.07 -1.32 3.15
N ILE A 128 -1.78 -1.57 2.97
CA ILE A 128 -1.11 -1.43 1.67
C ILE A 128 -1.63 -2.45 0.64
N LEU A 129 -1.84 -3.71 1.04
CA LEU A 129 -2.43 -4.71 0.16
C LEU A 129 -3.85 -4.33 -0.27
N ASN A 130 -4.64 -3.71 0.62
CA ASN A 130 -5.97 -3.25 0.25
C ASN A 130 -5.94 -2.08 -0.75
N ILE A 131 -4.97 -1.17 -0.66
CA ILE A 131 -4.77 -0.12 -1.67
C ILE A 131 -4.52 -0.73 -3.06
N PHE A 132 -3.71 -1.78 -3.15
CA PHE A 132 -3.52 -2.50 -4.41
C PHE A 132 -4.81 -3.16 -4.88
N LEU A 133 -5.55 -3.82 -3.99
CA LEU A 133 -6.84 -4.43 -4.33
C LEU A 133 -7.86 -3.38 -4.80
N MET A 134 -7.93 -2.21 -4.14
CA MET A 134 -8.76 -1.07 -4.54
C MET A 134 -8.41 -0.59 -5.95
N SER A 135 -7.11 -0.42 -6.25
CA SER A 135 -6.65 -0.01 -7.58
C SER A 135 -7.07 -1.01 -8.65
N ARG A 136 -7.00 -2.31 -8.34
CA ARG A 136 -7.45 -3.37 -9.25
C ARG A 136 -8.95 -3.34 -9.49
N ALA A 137 -9.76 -3.20 -8.43
CA ALA A 137 -11.21 -3.09 -8.55
C ALA A 137 -11.60 -1.89 -9.43
N HIS A 138 -10.93 -0.76 -9.24
CA HIS A 138 -11.13 0.44 -10.03
C HIS A 138 -10.79 0.21 -11.51
N LEU A 139 -9.65 -0.43 -11.81
CA LEU A 139 -9.28 -0.79 -13.19
C LEU A 139 -10.24 -1.79 -13.82
N ASP A 140 -10.64 -2.81 -13.09
CA ASP A 140 -11.54 -3.86 -13.57
C ASP A 140 -12.92 -3.28 -13.96
N ALA A 141 -13.40 -2.26 -13.24
CA ALA A 141 -14.62 -1.54 -13.58
C ALA A 141 -14.48 -0.67 -14.84
N ARG A 142 -13.28 -0.16 -15.12
CA ARG A 142 -12.99 0.68 -16.31
C ARG A 142 -12.84 -0.14 -17.58
N GLN A 143 -12.39 -1.39 -17.47
CA GLN A 143 -12.03 -2.21 -18.62
C GLN A 143 -13.28 -2.72 -19.37
N PRO A 144 -13.36 -2.51 -20.70
CA PRO A 144 -14.18 -3.36 -21.55
C PRO A 144 -13.65 -4.80 -21.47
N VAL A 145 -14.50 -5.80 -21.68
CA VAL A 145 -14.07 -7.21 -21.82
C VAL A 145 -13.11 -7.31 -23.01
N ARG A 146 -11.79 -7.24 -22.76
CA ARG A 146 -10.73 -7.37 -23.75
C ARG A 146 -9.80 -8.50 -23.36
N PRO A 147 -9.20 -9.22 -24.33
CA PRO A 147 -8.15 -10.19 -24.03
C PRO A 147 -6.98 -9.50 -23.33
N ALA A 148 -6.42 -10.15 -22.32
CA ALA A 148 -5.33 -9.61 -21.52
C ALA A 148 -4.14 -9.23 -22.41
N GLY A 149 -3.73 -7.96 -22.37
CA GLY A 149 -2.52 -7.50 -23.05
C GLY A 149 -1.28 -8.25 -22.56
N ARG A 150 -0.24 -8.35 -23.41
CA ARG A 150 1.04 -8.95 -23.02
C ARG A 150 1.75 -8.07 -21.99
N GLY A 151 1.99 -8.59 -20.78
CA GLY A 151 2.80 -7.95 -19.74
C GLY A 151 2.19 -8.01 -18.34
N PRO A 152 2.90 -7.53 -17.30
CA PRO A 152 2.35 -7.44 -15.95
C PRO A 152 1.22 -6.40 -15.89
N GLY A 153 0.12 -6.76 -15.24
CA GLY A 153 -0.99 -5.82 -15.00
C GLY A 153 -0.56 -4.63 -14.13
N PRO A 154 -1.25 -3.48 -14.23
CA PRO A 154 -0.84 -2.24 -13.54
C PRO A 154 -0.66 -2.40 -12.03
N THR A 155 -1.62 -3.03 -11.35
CA THR A 155 -1.54 -3.31 -9.91
C THR A 155 -0.37 -4.23 -9.57
N VAL A 156 -0.07 -5.22 -10.41
CA VAL A 156 1.07 -6.15 -10.19
C VAL A 156 2.39 -5.41 -10.30
N ALA A 157 2.52 -4.53 -11.30
CA ALA A 157 3.72 -3.70 -11.46
C ALA A 157 3.91 -2.76 -10.27
N ALA A 158 2.86 -2.07 -9.83
CA ALA A 158 2.92 -1.21 -8.64
C ALA A 158 3.28 -1.99 -7.37
N PHE A 159 2.67 -3.17 -7.17
CA PHE A 159 2.94 -4.04 -6.04
C PHE A 159 4.41 -4.52 -6.02
N ALA A 160 4.94 -4.91 -7.18
CA ALA A 160 6.34 -5.29 -7.29
C ALA A 160 7.29 -4.12 -6.96
N SER A 161 6.96 -2.89 -7.36
CA SER A 161 7.72 -1.69 -6.98
C SER A 161 7.61 -1.34 -5.49
N TRP A 162 6.52 -1.71 -4.82
CA TRP A 162 6.44 -1.58 -3.36
C TRP A 162 7.31 -2.64 -2.67
N ILE A 163 7.23 -3.92 -3.04
CA ILE A 163 8.07 -4.96 -2.42
C ILE A 163 9.55 -4.59 -2.54
N VAL A 164 10.00 -4.25 -3.76
CA VAL A 164 11.36 -3.78 -4.02
C VAL A 164 11.27 -2.51 -4.88
N PRO A 165 11.84 -1.38 -4.43
CA PRO A 165 11.88 -0.16 -5.24
C PRO A 165 12.40 -0.43 -6.65
N GLY A 166 11.63 -0.04 -7.68
CA GLY A 166 11.95 -0.29 -9.09
C GLY A 166 11.57 -1.68 -9.63
N GLY A 167 11.04 -2.58 -8.81
CA GLY A 167 10.65 -3.94 -9.20
C GLY A 167 9.61 -3.98 -10.33
N GLY A 168 8.61 -3.11 -10.31
CA GLY A 168 7.61 -2.99 -11.36
C GLY A 168 8.19 -2.58 -12.71
N GLN A 169 9.13 -1.63 -12.72
CA GLN A 169 9.84 -1.22 -13.92
C GLN A 169 10.65 -2.38 -14.51
N ILE A 170 11.33 -3.17 -13.68
CA ILE A 170 12.08 -4.35 -14.12
C ILE A 170 11.13 -5.39 -14.74
N LEU A 171 9.99 -5.69 -14.09
CA LEU A 171 8.99 -6.62 -14.63
C LEU A 171 8.41 -6.18 -15.98
N GLN A 172 8.42 -4.88 -16.26
CA GLN A 172 7.99 -4.30 -17.54
C GLN A 172 9.09 -4.27 -18.60
N GLY A 173 10.30 -4.75 -18.28
CA GLY A 173 11.48 -4.68 -19.15
C GLY A 173 12.20 -3.32 -19.12
N ARG A 174 11.77 -2.36 -18.30
CA ARG A 174 12.41 -1.04 -18.11
C ARG A 174 13.56 -1.11 -17.09
N VAL A 175 14.51 -2.02 -17.31
CA VAL A 175 15.54 -2.42 -16.33
C VAL A 175 16.36 -1.23 -15.83
N SER A 176 16.90 -0.39 -16.72
CA SER A 176 17.73 0.75 -16.32
C SER A 176 16.98 1.71 -15.39
N ARG A 177 15.69 1.93 -15.63
CA ARG A 177 14.84 2.78 -14.79
C ARG A 177 14.57 2.15 -13.44
N GLY A 178 14.29 0.84 -13.41
CA GLY A 178 14.10 0.10 -12.17
C GLY A 178 15.37 0.09 -11.30
N VAL A 179 16.54 -0.14 -11.90
CA VAL A 179 17.83 -0.07 -11.20
C VAL A 179 18.09 1.34 -10.67
N ALA A 180 17.80 2.38 -11.46
CA ALA A 180 17.96 3.77 -11.01
C ALA A 180 17.07 4.08 -9.79
N PHE A 181 15.79 3.65 -9.80
CA PHE A 181 14.91 3.78 -8.64
C PHE A 181 15.45 3.01 -7.43
N PHE A 182 15.87 1.76 -7.61
CA PHE A 182 16.42 0.96 -6.52
C PHE A 182 17.62 1.62 -5.87
N VAL A 183 18.63 1.97 -6.67
CA VAL A 183 19.88 2.57 -6.19
C VAL A 183 19.60 3.89 -5.48
N LEU A 184 18.80 4.77 -6.08
CA LEU A 184 18.48 6.08 -5.48
C LEU A 184 17.77 5.91 -4.13
N LEU A 185 16.68 5.13 -4.10
CA LEU A 185 15.80 5.08 -2.95
C LEU A 185 16.41 4.29 -1.79
N VAL A 186 17.11 3.19 -2.08
CA VAL A 186 17.84 2.42 -1.06
C VAL A 186 19.04 3.21 -0.53
N SER A 187 19.73 3.99 -1.38
CA SER A 187 20.83 4.86 -0.91
C SER A 187 20.32 5.98 -0.01
N LEU A 188 19.16 6.59 -0.31
CA LEU A 188 18.55 7.58 0.57
C LEU A 188 18.12 6.97 1.90
N LEU A 189 17.50 5.79 1.90
CA LEU A 189 17.18 5.07 3.14
C LEU A 189 18.45 4.78 3.96
N ALA A 190 19.50 4.25 3.31
CA ALA A 190 20.76 3.92 3.97
C ALA A 190 21.46 5.17 4.53
N LEU A 191 21.48 6.27 3.77
CA LEU A 191 22.03 7.55 4.20
C LEU A 191 21.24 8.13 5.38
N GLY A 192 19.91 8.13 5.30
CA GLY A 192 19.05 8.59 6.38
C GLY A 192 19.23 7.76 7.66
N THR A 193 19.34 6.45 7.50
CA THR A 193 19.61 5.51 8.61
C THR A 193 20.98 5.72 9.22
N TRP A 194 22.00 5.94 8.40
CA TRP A 194 23.35 6.22 8.88
C TRP A 194 23.42 7.56 9.65
N LEU A 195 22.80 8.62 9.13
CA LEU A 195 22.76 9.93 9.79
C LEU A 195 22.00 9.91 11.12
N ALA A 196 20.94 9.10 11.21
CA ALA A 196 20.16 8.92 12.43
C ALA A 196 20.70 7.78 13.32
N GLU A 197 21.86 7.20 13.02
CA GLU A 197 22.43 6.06 13.76
C GLU A 197 21.43 4.91 14.00
N GLY A 198 20.53 4.68 13.04
CA GLY A 198 19.47 3.69 13.12
C GLY A 198 18.21 4.10 13.89
N SER A 199 18.22 5.22 14.62
CA SER A 199 17.08 5.64 15.46
C SER A 199 15.84 5.96 14.65
N ASN A 200 15.98 6.31 13.37
CA ASN A 200 14.88 6.59 12.45
C ASN A 200 14.00 5.39 12.12
N LEU A 201 14.52 4.18 12.32
CA LEU A 201 13.82 2.93 12.05
C LEU A 201 12.88 2.53 13.19
N ASP A 202 13.03 3.17 14.36
CA ASP A 202 12.20 2.92 15.54
C ASP A 202 10.82 3.60 15.40
N ARG A 203 9.78 2.79 15.24
CA ARG A 203 8.40 3.28 15.14
C ARG A 203 7.89 3.92 16.42
N GLU A 204 8.45 3.59 17.58
CA GLU A 204 8.12 4.21 18.87
C GLU A 204 8.52 5.69 18.90
N ARG A 205 9.62 6.01 18.22
CA ARG A 205 10.18 7.37 18.18
C ARG A 205 9.58 8.20 17.08
N HIS A 206 9.33 7.57 15.93
CA HIS A 206 9.04 8.28 14.69
C HIS A 206 7.81 7.75 13.95
N PHE A 207 6.74 7.41 14.68
CA PHE A 207 5.52 6.77 14.16
C PHE A 207 5.02 7.27 12.79
N TYR A 208 4.83 8.58 12.59
CA TYR A 208 4.35 9.09 11.29
C TYR A 208 5.40 9.08 10.18
N TYR A 209 6.68 9.27 10.52
CA TYR A 209 7.75 9.16 9.53
C TYR A 209 8.00 7.71 9.15
N TRP A 210 7.77 6.78 10.08
CA TRP A 210 7.79 5.35 9.81
C TRP A 210 6.76 4.99 8.74
N SER A 211 5.54 5.55 8.77
CA SER A 211 4.56 5.35 7.68
C SER A 211 5.12 5.71 6.30
N GLY A 212 5.86 6.82 6.22
CA GLY A 212 6.54 7.25 5.01
C GLY A 212 7.65 6.28 4.60
N GLN A 213 8.53 5.90 5.54
CA GLN A 213 9.61 4.94 5.33
C GLN A 213 9.08 3.56 4.89
N PHE A 214 7.95 3.12 5.44
CA PHE A 214 7.31 1.84 5.12
C PHE A 214 6.93 1.73 3.63
N MET A 215 6.81 2.85 2.91
CA MET A 215 6.55 2.86 1.47
C MET A 215 7.76 2.44 0.64
N ILE A 216 8.97 2.37 1.20
CA ILE A 216 10.11 1.66 0.58
C ILE A 216 9.82 0.15 0.46
N GLY A 217 8.95 -0.40 1.32
CA GLY A 217 8.59 -1.81 1.38
C GLY A 217 9.67 -2.66 2.03
N LEU A 218 10.03 -3.78 1.40
CA LEU A 218 10.85 -4.81 2.06
C LEU A 218 12.19 -4.30 2.60
N PRO A 219 12.95 -3.41 1.91
CA PRO A 219 14.20 -2.89 2.46
C PRO A 219 14.02 -2.15 3.79
N ALA A 220 12.97 -1.35 3.95
CA ALA A 220 12.70 -0.63 5.21
C ALA A 220 12.24 -1.59 6.30
N ILE A 221 11.37 -2.54 5.98
CA ILE A 221 10.92 -3.59 6.92
C ILE A 221 12.13 -4.37 7.43
N VAL A 222 12.99 -4.87 6.53
CA VAL A 222 14.18 -5.62 6.92
C VAL A 222 15.14 -4.77 7.75
N ALA A 223 15.38 -3.50 7.36
CA ALA A 223 16.25 -2.61 8.12
C ALA A 223 15.75 -2.42 9.56
N GLU A 224 14.46 -2.20 9.74
CA GLU A 224 13.82 -2.07 11.04
C GLU A 224 13.97 -3.32 11.92
N TYR A 225 13.66 -4.52 11.40
CA TYR A 225 13.79 -5.74 12.20
C TYR A 225 15.24 -6.06 12.60
N VAL A 226 16.21 -5.59 11.84
CA VAL A 226 17.63 -5.82 12.14
C VAL A 226 18.21 -4.76 13.07
N HIS A 227 17.80 -3.48 12.95
CA HIS A 227 18.47 -2.36 13.63
C HIS A 227 17.55 -1.42 14.42
N GLY A 228 16.22 -1.53 14.29
CA GLY A 228 15.25 -0.52 14.72
C GLY A 228 15.16 -0.26 16.22
N HIS A 229 15.60 -1.20 17.06
CA HIS A 229 15.48 -1.09 18.53
C HIS A 229 16.83 -0.89 19.23
N SER A 230 17.80 -0.28 18.53
CA SER A 230 19.13 -0.03 19.10
C SER A 230 19.06 1.01 20.23
N PRO A 231 19.63 0.74 21.43
CA PRO A 231 19.65 1.71 22.51
C PRO A 231 20.38 2.99 22.13
N ILE A 232 19.76 4.14 22.35
CA ILE A 232 20.38 5.45 22.13
C ILE A 232 21.18 5.82 23.39
N THR A 233 22.50 5.89 23.27
CA THR A 233 23.42 6.17 24.39
C THR A 233 23.82 7.65 24.52
N GLY A 234 23.40 8.50 23.58
CA GLY A 234 23.73 9.93 23.56
C GLY A 234 22.95 10.69 22.50
N ASP A 235 23.21 11.99 22.38
CA ASP A 235 22.57 12.84 21.38
C ASP A 235 23.08 12.51 19.96
N ILE A 236 22.15 12.27 19.04
CA ILE A 236 22.44 11.99 17.62
C ILE A 236 22.32 13.28 16.83
N GLN A 237 23.47 13.79 16.36
CA GLN A 237 23.56 15.12 15.74
C GLN A 237 22.61 15.33 14.55
N TYR A 238 22.34 14.28 13.76
CA TYR A 238 21.56 14.37 12.53
C TYR A 238 20.27 13.53 12.56
N ALA A 239 19.73 13.25 13.75
CA ALA A 239 18.52 12.42 13.91
C ALA A 239 17.35 12.89 13.02
N ASP A 240 16.97 14.17 13.12
CA ASP A 240 15.84 14.72 12.37
C ASP A 240 16.07 14.66 10.85
N ALA A 241 17.28 15.02 10.40
CA ALA A 241 17.64 14.98 9.00
C ALA A 241 17.58 13.55 8.44
N GLY A 242 18.10 12.58 9.21
CA GLY A 242 18.09 11.18 8.82
C GLY A 242 16.68 10.61 8.69
N VAL A 243 15.80 10.90 9.66
CA VAL A 243 14.37 10.53 9.65
C VAL A 243 13.65 11.11 8.43
N VAL A 244 13.86 12.39 8.13
CA VAL A 244 13.23 13.07 6.99
C VAL A 244 13.72 12.47 5.68
N ILE A 245 15.03 12.27 5.50
CA ILE A 245 15.60 11.68 4.27
C ILE A 245 15.05 10.28 4.02
N ALA A 246 15.02 9.43 5.04
CA ALA A 246 14.48 8.08 4.93
C ALA A 246 12.98 8.08 4.59
N SER A 247 12.19 8.96 5.22
CA SER A 247 10.76 9.09 4.93
C SER A 247 10.49 9.60 3.51
N VAL A 248 11.26 10.59 3.05
CA VAL A 248 11.19 11.09 1.67
C VAL A 248 11.51 9.99 0.67
N ALA A 249 12.48 9.11 0.96
CA ALA A 249 12.78 7.97 0.10
C ALA A 249 11.55 7.08 -0.12
N GLY A 250 10.78 6.78 0.93
CA GLY A 250 9.55 6.01 0.81
C GLY A 250 8.45 6.74 0.04
N LEU A 251 8.25 8.03 0.28
CA LEU A 251 7.30 8.84 -0.49
C LEU A 251 7.68 8.92 -1.98
N LEU A 252 8.97 9.00 -2.31
CA LEU A 252 9.46 8.91 -3.69
C LEU A 252 9.24 7.52 -4.30
N ASN A 253 9.27 6.44 -3.50
CA ASN A 253 8.92 5.11 -3.98
C ASN A 253 7.45 5.05 -4.43
N VAL A 254 6.53 5.78 -3.78
CA VAL A 254 5.14 5.90 -4.25
C VAL A 254 5.09 6.48 -5.65
N LEU A 255 5.92 7.46 -5.99
CA LEU A 255 6.03 7.97 -7.37
C LEU A 255 6.57 6.91 -8.33
N GLY A 256 7.53 6.10 -7.90
CA GLY A 256 8.00 4.93 -8.65
C GLY A 256 6.91 3.88 -8.88
N MET A 257 6.07 3.63 -7.88
CA MET A 257 4.91 2.73 -7.99
C MET A 257 3.88 3.27 -8.98
N LEU A 258 3.59 4.58 -8.93
CA LEU A 258 2.69 5.24 -9.88
C LEU A 258 3.24 5.20 -11.31
N ASP A 259 4.54 5.43 -11.52
CA ASP A 259 5.16 5.29 -12.84
C ASP A 259 5.07 3.85 -13.37
N ALA A 260 5.25 2.85 -12.51
CA ALA A 260 5.04 1.44 -12.90
C ALA A 260 3.57 1.21 -13.27
N TYR A 261 2.64 1.65 -12.43
CA TYR A 261 1.22 1.51 -12.66
C TYR A 261 0.78 2.15 -13.98
N SER A 262 1.05 3.43 -14.17
CA SER A 262 0.61 4.21 -15.35
C SER A 262 1.15 3.62 -16.64
N HIS A 263 2.41 3.18 -16.68
CA HIS A 263 2.97 2.56 -17.89
C HIS A 263 2.20 1.30 -18.32
N SER A 264 1.81 0.44 -17.36
CA SER A 264 0.99 -0.74 -17.66
C SER A 264 -0.45 -0.36 -17.97
N GLU A 265 -1.00 0.68 -17.34
CA GLU A 265 -2.37 1.16 -17.58
C GLU A 265 -2.51 1.72 -19.00
N ASP A 266 -1.57 2.56 -19.44
CA ASP A 266 -1.56 3.16 -20.77
C ASP A 266 -1.55 2.08 -21.87
N ARG A 267 -0.74 1.04 -21.70
CA ARG A 267 -0.68 -0.10 -22.64
C ARG A 267 -1.96 -0.91 -22.67
N LEU A 268 -2.68 -0.98 -21.55
CA LEU A 268 -3.92 -1.74 -21.44
C LEU A 268 -5.12 -0.97 -22.01
N LEU A 269 -5.10 0.37 -21.88
CA LEU A 269 -6.17 1.26 -22.33
C LEU A 269 -5.93 1.87 -23.72
N ALA A 270 -4.75 1.64 -24.32
CA ALA A 270 -4.45 2.09 -25.67
C ALA A 270 -5.55 1.64 -26.67
N PRO A 271 -5.98 2.53 -27.58
CA PRO A 271 -6.84 2.12 -28.69
C PRO A 271 -6.08 1.14 -29.58
N ASP A 272 -6.79 0.17 -30.15
CA ASP A 272 -6.21 -0.75 -31.13
C ASP A 272 -5.73 0.11 -32.31
N GLU A 273 -4.44 0.09 -32.62
CA GLU A 273 -3.97 0.69 -33.87
C GLU A 273 -4.64 -0.09 -35.01
N PRO A 274 -5.32 0.60 -35.95
CA PRO A 274 -5.91 -0.09 -37.09
C PRO A 274 -4.80 -0.84 -37.82
N GLU A 275 -4.98 -2.14 -38.03
CA GLU A 275 -4.06 -2.96 -38.80
C GLU A 275 -3.83 -2.33 -40.18
N GLU A 276 -2.73 -1.57 -40.35
CA GLU A 276 -2.24 -1.10 -41.65
C GLU A 276 -1.76 -2.27 -42.56
N ARG A 277 -2.19 -3.51 -42.30
CA ARG A 277 -1.64 -4.73 -42.91
C ARG A 277 -2.50 -5.40 -43.98
N GLU A 278 -3.61 -4.80 -44.42
CA GLU A 278 -4.38 -5.35 -45.56
C GLU A 278 -4.39 -4.47 -46.84
N MET A 279 -3.68 -3.34 -46.90
CA MET A 279 -3.59 -2.54 -48.14
C MET A 279 -2.26 -2.68 -48.91
N GLY A 280 -1.43 -3.67 -48.57
CA GLY A 280 -0.07 -3.80 -49.10
C GLY A 280 0.24 -5.03 -49.98
N VAL A 281 -0.76 -5.78 -50.47
CA VAL A 281 -0.51 -6.92 -51.39
C VAL A 281 -1.58 -7.02 -52.47
N THR A 282 -1.64 -6.02 -53.34
CA THR A 282 -2.12 -6.18 -54.73
C THR A 282 -1.37 -5.20 -55.63
N ALA A 283 -0.13 -5.56 -55.98
CA ALA A 283 0.56 -5.03 -57.15
C ALA A 283 1.52 -6.10 -57.68
#